data_AF-A0A7S2IXI0-F1
#
_entry.id   AF-A0A7S2IXI0-F1
#
_cell.length_a   1.000
_cell.length_b   1.000
_cell.length_c   1.000
_cell.angle_alpha   90.00
_cell.angle_beta   90.00
_cell.angle_gamma   90.00
#
_symmetry.space_group_name_H-M   'P 1'
#
loop_
_entity.id
_entity.type
_entity.pdbx_description
1 polymer ?
#
loop_
_entity_poly.entity_id
_entity_poly.type
_entity_poly.pdbx_seq_one_letter_code
_entity_poly.pdbx_strand_id
1 'polypeptide(L)'
;FRSGDPMDEKESNRTWECLKHAIHQIHQHNASSLSFEELYRNAYNLVLHKYGELLYNGVQGVVADHLKSVAQSCVDCPDDRLLEELKKQWDDHKTTMVMIRDILMYMD
;
A
#
# COMPACT_ATOMS: atom_id res chain seq x y z
N PHE A 1 18.36 -6.85 -23.45
CA PHE A 1 17.82 -6.95 -22.09
C PHE A 1 18.88 -7.59 -21.22
N ARG A 2 19.74 -6.78 -20.59
CA ARG A 2 20.80 -7.31 -19.73
C ARG A 2 20.13 -7.73 -18.44
N SER A 3 20.27 -9.00 -18.09
CA SER A 3 20.03 -9.52 -16.75
C SER A 3 20.74 -8.58 -15.78
N GLY A 4 19.98 -7.72 -15.10
CA GLY A 4 20.48 -6.88 -14.03
C GLY A 4 21.02 -7.77 -12.94
N ASP A 5 22.02 -7.30 -12.21
CA ASP A 5 22.58 -8.01 -11.06
C ASP A 5 21.45 -8.53 -10.14
N PRO A 6 21.66 -9.67 -9.48
CA PRO A 6 20.69 -10.18 -8.51
C PRO A 6 20.44 -9.10 -7.45
N MET A 7 19.18 -8.67 -7.32
CA MET A 7 18.77 -7.74 -6.27
C MET A 7 19.11 -8.33 -4.91
N ASP A 8 19.92 -7.61 -4.15
CA ASP A 8 20.30 -8.06 -2.81
C ASP A 8 19.20 -7.79 -1.78
N GLU A 9 19.36 -8.34 -0.58
CA GLU A 9 18.38 -8.19 0.50
C GLU A 9 18.25 -6.74 0.97
N LYS A 10 19.29 -5.91 0.81
CA LYS A 10 19.25 -4.50 1.23
C LYS A 10 18.48 -3.65 0.22
N GLU A 11 18.70 -3.88 -1.06
CA GLU A 11 17.99 -3.23 -2.15
C GLU A 11 16.51 -3.58 -2.11
N SER A 12 16.17 -4.86 -1.93
CA SER A 12 14.76 -5.30 -1.82
C SER A 12 14.06 -4.65 -0.63
N ASN A 13 14.70 -4.59 0.54
CA ASN A 13 14.16 -3.88 1.70
C ASN A 13 13.99 -2.37 1.42
N ARG A 14 14.93 -1.73 0.74
CA ARG A 14 14.80 -0.30 0.37
C ARG A 14 13.65 -0.06 -0.60
N THR A 15 13.50 -0.92 -1.60
CA THR A 15 12.38 -0.87 -2.56
C THR A 15 11.05 -1.11 -1.86
N TRP A 16 11.00 -2.06 -0.92
CA TRP A 16 9.84 -2.27 -0.06
C TRP A 16 9.50 -1.04 0.77
N GLU A 17 10.46 -0.40 1.43
CA GLU A 17 10.21 0.82 2.21
C GLU A 17 9.68 1.97 1.35
N CYS A 18 10.13 2.09 0.09
CA CYS A 18 9.57 3.03 -0.88
C CYS A 18 8.09 2.75 -1.17
N LEU A 19 7.73 1.49 -1.44
CA LEU A 19 6.35 1.08 -1.68
C LEU A 19 5.48 1.27 -0.45
N LYS A 20 5.97 0.90 0.73
CA LYS A 20 5.30 1.12 2.01
C LYS A 20 5.01 2.61 2.25
N HIS A 21 5.99 3.48 2.02
CA HIS A 21 5.80 4.92 2.11
C HIS A 21 4.70 5.41 1.15
N ALA A 22 4.72 4.92 -0.09
CA ALA A 22 3.68 5.27 -1.07
C ALA A 22 2.28 4.80 -0.65
N ILE A 23 2.14 3.58 -0.11
CA ILE A 23 0.86 3.07 0.43
C ILE A 23 0.36 3.99 1.55
N HIS A 24 1.24 4.45 2.45
CA HIS A 24 0.88 5.43 3.48
C HIS A 24 0.43 6.77 2.88
N GLN A 25 1.12 7.28 1.84
CA GLN A 25 0.70 8.51 1.15
C GLN A 25 -0.67 8.36 0.47
N ILE A 26 -0.96 7.19 -0.09
CA ILE A 26 -2.28 6.89 -0.68
C ILE A 26 -3.37 6.91 0.39
N HIS A 27 -3.15 6.25 1.54
CA HIS A 27 -4.09 6.30 2.66
C HIS A 27 -4.28 7.70 3.27
N GLN A 28 -3.28 8.58 3.13
CA GLN A 28 -3.34 9.98 3.55
C GLN A 28 -3.93 10.91 2.48
N HIS A 29 -4.49 10.37 1.39
CA HIS A 29 -5.03 11.12 0.26
C HIS A 29 -4.00 12.01 -0.47
N ASN A 30 -2.70 11.69 -0.35
CA ASN A 30 -1.57 12.41 -0.96
C ASN A 30 -1.03 11.73 -2.23
N ALA A 31 -1.86 10.92 -2.90
CA ALA A 31 -1.46 10.10 -4.05
C ALA A 31 -1.00 10.92 -5.28
N SER A 32 -1.40 12.19 -5.39
CA SER A 32 -1.04 13.08 -6.51
C SER A 32 0.45 13.38 -6.61
N SER A 33 1.20 13.20 -5.52
CA SER A 33 2.65 13.42 -5.47
C SER A 33 3.48 12.19 -5.88
N LEU A 34 2.82 11.05 -6.14
CA LEU A 34 3.48 9.77 -6.38
C LEU A 34 3.68 9.48 -7.87
N SER A 35 4.80 8.83 -8.19
CA SER A 35 5.07 8.29 -9.52
C SER A 35 4.56 6.85 -9.63
N PHE A 36 3.35 6.66 -10.17
CA PHE A 36 2.75 5.32 -10.33
C PHE A 36 3.62 4.39 -11.20
N GLU A 37 4.27 4.92 -12.24
CA GLU A 37 5.17 4.14 -13.10
C GLU A 37 6.41 3.65 -12.35
N GLU A 38 6.96 4.46 -11.44
CA GLU A 38 8.09 4.05 -10.60
C GLU A 38 7.66 3.00 -9.58
N LEU A 39 6.53 3.21 -8.90
CA LEU A 39 6.00 2.27 -7.91
C LEU A 39 5.67 0.92 -8.55
N TYR A 40 5.06 0.94 -9.74
CA TYR A 40 4.80 -0.28 -10.51
C TYR A 40 6.09 -1.03 -10.87
N ARG A 41 7.14 -0.33 -11.34
CA ARG A 41 8.45 -0.94 -11.61
C ARG A 41 9.09 -1.52 -10.36
N ASN A 42 8.97 -0.83 -9.23
CA ASN A 42 9.48 -1.28 -7.94
C ASN A 42 8.79 -2.58 -7.49
N ALA A 43 7.46 -2.64 -7.57
CA ALA A 43 6.69 -3.85 -7.25
C ALA A 43 7.06 -5.02 -8.20
N TYR A 44 7.14 -4.75 -9.50
CA TYR A 44 7.56 -5.74 -10.50
C TYR A 44 8.95 -6.31 -10.20
N ASN A 45 9.94 -5.45 -9.90
CA ASN A 45 11.31 -5.88 -9.60
C ASN A 45 11.36 -6.80 -8.36
N LEU A 46 10.60 -6.49 -7.29
CA LEU A 46 10.55 -7.36 -6.12
C LEU A 46 10.02 -8.77 -6.47
N VAL A 47 8.95 -8.85 -7.25
CA VAL A 47 8.39 -10.14 -7.68
C VAL A 47 9.36 -10.89 -8.59
N LEU A 48 9.96 -10.19 -9.56
CA LEU A 48 10.94 -10.75 -10.49
C LEU A 48 12.14 -11.38 -9.76
N HIS A 49 12.64 -10.72 -8.71
CA HIS A 49 13.76 -11.15 -7.90
C HIS A 49 13.38 -12.05 -6.71
N LYS A 50 12.17 -12.66 -6.72
CA LYS A 50 11.70 -13.64 -5.71
C LYS A 50 11.40 -13.07 -4.32
N TYR A 51 11.21 -11.76 -4.19
CA TYR A 51 10.76 -11.08 -2.96
C TYR A 51 9.24 -10.85 -2.92
N GLY A 52 8.45 -11.66 -3.63
CA GLY A 52 6.98 -11.54 -3.65
C GLY A 52 6.33 -11.78 -2.30
N GLU A 53 6.88 -12.69 -1.48
CA GLU A 53 6.36 -12.96 -0.13
C GLU A 53 6.58 -11.78 0.82
N LEU A 54 7.78 -11.15 0.76
CA LEU A 54 8.08 -9.92 1.49
C LEU A 54 7.05 -8.83 1.15
N LEU A 55 6.79 -8.66 -0.15
CA LEU A 55 5.86 -7.65 -0.64
C LEU A 55 4.42 -7.95 -0.19
N TYR A 56 3.95 -9.19 -0.29
CA TYR A 56 2.59 -9.57 0.11
C TYR A 56 2.36 -9.39 1.61
N ASN A 57 3.23 -9.99 2.43
CA ASN A 57 3.14 -9.89 3.89
C ASN A 57 3.29 -8.44 4.36
N GLY A 58 4.17 -7.68 3.71
CA GLY A 58 4.36 -6.26 3.97
C GLY A 58 3.09 -5.45 3.70
N VAL A 59 2.48 -5.62 2.53
CA VAL A 59 1.23 -4.91 2.15
C VAL A 59 0.11 -5.29 3.11
N GLN A 60 -0.05 -6.59 3.41
CA GLN A 60 -1.04 -7.08 4.37
C GLN A 60 -0.86 -6.41 5.74
N GLY A 61 0.37 -6.32 6.24
CA GLY A 61 0.67 -5.67 7.52
C GLY A 61 0.31 -4.18 7.52
N VAL A 62 0.72 -3.44 6.49
CA VAL A 62 0.46 -2.00 6.36
C VAL A 62 -1.04 -1.70 6.30
N VAL A 63 -1.79 -2.47 5.50
CA VAL A 63 -3.25 -2.30 5.38
C VAL A 63 -3.94 -2.66 6.70
N ALA A 64 -3.54 -3.75 7.36
CA ALA A 64 -4.10 -4.14 8.64
C ALA A 64 -3.88 -3.07 9.73
N ASP A 65 -2.68 -2.50 9.80
CA ASP A 65 -2.37 -1.45 10.78
C ASP A 65 -3.12 -0.15 10.50
N HIS A 66 -3.28 0.22 9.22
CA HIS A 66 -4.11 1.35 8.84
C HIS A 66 -5.58 1.13 9.24
N LEU A 67 -6.14 -0.05 8.96
CA LEU A 67 -7.53 -0.38 9.30
C LEU A 67 -7.80 -0.40 10.81
N LYS A 68 -6.82 -0.80 11.64
CA LYS A 68 -6.92 -0.68 13.10
C LYS A 68 -7.07 0.78 13.53
N SER A 69 -6.27 1.67 12.93
CA SER A 69 -6.37 3.12 13.20
C SER A 69 -7.70 3.69 12.74
N VAL A 70 -8.20 3.27 11.57
CA VAL A 70 -9.51 3.68 11.05
C VAL A 70 -10.64 3.20 11.98
N ALA A 71 -10.58 1.95 12.44
CA ALA A 71 -11.55 1.40 13.38
C ALA A 71 -11.58 2.19 14.69
N GLN A 72 -10.41 2.57 15.23
CA GLN A 72 -10.33 3.42 16.42
C GLN A 72 -10.99 4.78 16.20
N SER A 73 -10.70 5.45 15.07
CA SER A 73 -11.33 6.72 14.72
C SER A 73 -12.86 6.63 14.62
N CYS A 74 -13.39 5.52 14.13
CA CYS A 74 -14.84 5.28 14.09
C CYS A 74 -15.43 5.09 15.49
N VAL A 75 -14.75 4.36 16.38
CA VAL A 75 -15.18 4.13 17.77
C VAL A 75 -15.16 5.41 18.59
N ASP A 76 -14.20 6.30 18.34
CA ASP A 76 -14.08 7.59 19.03
C ASP A 76 -15.12 8.62 18.54
N CYS A 77 -15.86 8.31 17.47
CA CYS A 77 -16.92 9.15 16.93
C CYS A 77 -18.20 9.03 17.79
N PRO A 78 -18.92 10.13 18.04
CA PRO A 78 -20.24 10.08 18.67
C PRO A 78 -21.23 9.15 17.93
N ASP A 79 -22.08 8.45 18.68
CA ASP A 79 -23.05 7.46 18.16
C ASP A 79 -23.91 7.99 17.01
N ASP A 80 -24.32 9.26 17.06
CA ASP A 80 -25.15 9.92 16.06
C ASP A 80 -24.44 10.15 14.72
N ARG A 81 -23.10 10.09 14.71
CA ARG A 81 -22.25 10.23 13.52
C ARG A 81 -21.51 8.94 13.14
N LEU A 82 -21.65 7.87 13.92
CA LEU A 82 -20.94 6.60 13.69
C LEU A 82 -21.16 6.05 12.28
N LEU A 83 -22.42 6.01 11.81
CA LEU A 83 -22.74 5.47 10.49
C LEU A 83 -22.20 6.35 9.34
N GLU A 84 -22.19 7.66 9.53
CA GLU A 84 -21.64 8.60 8.56
C GLU A 84 -20.12 8.45 8.43
N GLU A 85 -19.42 8.39 9.58
CA GLU A 85 -17.97 8.20 9.60
C GLU A 85 -17.59 6.81 9.05
N LEU A 86 -18.31 5.75 9.43
CA LEU A 86 -18.07 4.41 8.91
C LEU A 86 -18.24 4.36 7.38
N LYS A 87 -19.28 5.00 6.84
CA LYS A 87 -19.50 5.07 5.40
C LYS A 87 -18.36 5.80 4.69
N LYS A 88 -17.95 6.95 5.22
CA LYS A 88 -16.83 7.74 4.70
C LYS A 88 -15.54 6.93 4.67
N GLN A 89 -15.18 6.30 5.78
CA GLN A 89 -13.99 5.46 5.88
C GLN A 89 -14.04 4.25 4.92
N TRP A 90 -15.22 3.67 4.70
CA TRP A 90 -15.40 2.59 3.72
C TRP A 90 -15.20 3.07 2.28
N ASP A 91 -15.75 4.23 1.92
CA ASP A 91 -15.59 4.81 0.58
C ASP A 91 -14.12 5.22 0.31
N ASP A 92 -13.44 5.78 1.31
CA ASP A 92 -12.00 6.07 1.28
C ASP A 92 -11.18 4.78 1.13
N HIS A 93 -11.51 3.73 1.89
CA HIS A 93 -10.82 2.44 1.80
C HIS A 93 -10.93 1.83 0.40
N LYS A 94 -12.12 1.80 -0.20
CA LYS A 94 -12.28 1.31 -1.58
C LYS A 94 -11.43 2.09 -2.57
N THR A 95 -11.42 3.42 -2.45
CA THR A 95 -10.68 4.30 -3.36
C THR A 95 -9.17 4.07 -3.24
N THR A 96 -8.66 4.00 -2.01
CA THR A 96 -7.24 3.75 -1.74
C THR A 96 -6.80 2.36 -2.18
N MET A 97 -7.61 1.33 -1.94
CA MET A 97 -7.29 -0.04 -2.35
C MET A 97 -7.29 -0.24 -3.86
N VAL A 98 -8.11 0.47 -4.61
CA VAL A 98 -8.04 0.47 -6.09
C VAL A 98 -6.68 0.97 -6.56
N MET A 99 -6.18 2.09 -6.01
CA MET A 99 -4.85 2.60 -6.35
C MET A 99 -3.72 1.65 -5.95
N ILE A 100 -3.81 1.03 -4.77
CA ILE A 100 -2.81 0.06 -4.29
C ILE A 100 -2.79 -1.17 -5.22
N ARG A 101 -3.95 -1.70 -5.61
CA ARG A 101 -4.06 -2.80 -6.57
C ARG A 101 -3.41 -2.43 -7.90
N ASP A 102 -3.65 -1.22 -8.41
CA ASP A 102 -3.11 -0.79 -9.70
C ASP A 102 -1.57 -0.69 -9.67
N ILE A 103 -0.97 -0.31 -8.53
CA ILE A 103 0.48 -0.35 -8.31
C ILE A 103 1.01 -1.79 -8.25
N LEU A 104 0.26 -2.68 -7.60
CA LEU A 104 0.67 -4.05 -7.30
C LEU A 104 0.16 -5.08 -8.32
N MET A 105 -0.26 -4.65 -9.52
CA MET A 105 -0.93 -5.46 -10.53
C MET A 105 -0.19 -6.78 -10.90
N TYR A 106 1.13 -6.85 -10.74
CA TYR A 106 1.91 -8.06 -11.02
C TYR A 106 1.93 -9.10 -9.90
N MET A 107 1.35 -8.78 -8.73
CA MET A 107 1.23 -9.72 -7.62
C MET A 107 -0.03 -10.58 -7.68
N ASP A 108 -1.00 -10.22 -8.52
CA ASP A 108 -2.29 -10.92 -8.68
C ASP A 108 -2.14 -12.26 -9.41
#